data_AF-A0A840Y4D0-F1
#
_entry.id   AF-A0A840Y4D0-F1
#
_cell.length_a   1.000
_cell.length_b   1.000
_cell.length_c   1.000
_cell.angle_alpha   90.00
_cell.angle_beta   90.00
_cell.angle_gamma   90.00
#
_symmetry.space_group_name_H-M   'P 1'
#
loop_
_entity.id
_entity.type
_entity.pdbx_description
1 polymer ?
#
loop_
_entity_poly.entity_id
_entity_poly.type
_entity_poly.pdbx_seq_one_letter_code
_entity_poly.pdbx_strand_id
1 'polypeptide(L)'
;MTVTPRRLVPLVGPLVWSAAELPPNECMIPLGAEHAAELEAARSAIAAAVPSDPTPRLDLLVEELRSRLDHGRGFALLRGLHAAGDPDTPLRILAGRLGEPCTAAPGTGRHHAEACDALLLRMTEPATARLRSAAAVHNALLRADRAGLSALYETRGEPPLAVFSHEGGIFGGRWDDEALPPDLLPAALEAAMGEPMTLSLRVGDILALNPFLVWAERIPGAVVTACREVPSRLDNPGFAALR
;
A
#
# COMPACT_ATOMS: atom_id res chain seq x y z
N MET A 1 -6.51 28.45 22.80
CA MET A 1 -5.74 27.18 22.82
C MET A 1 -4.35 27.48 22.30
N THR A 2 -3.32 27.32 23.11
CA THR A 2 -1.92 27.45 22.67
C THR A 2 -1.56 26.23 21.81
N VAL A 3 -1.53 26.41 20.49
CA VAL A 3 -1.05 25.39 19.56
C VAL A 3 0.46 25.36 19.67
N THR A 4 1.01 24.31 20.28
CA THR A 4 2.45 24.07 20.25
C THR A 4 2.84 23.76 18.79
N PRO A 5 3.75 24.53 18.16
CA PRO A 5 4.08 24.33 16.76
C PRO A 5 4.68 22.94 16.53
N ARG A 6 4.13 22.19 15.57
CA ARG A 6 4.59 20.84 15.23
C ARG A 6 6.00 20.91 14.63
N ARG A 7 6.91 20.09 15.17
CA ARG A 7 8.27 19.97 14.64
C ARG A 7 8.25 19.06 13.40
N LEU A 8 8.14 19.68 12.22
CA LEU A 8 8.27 19.00 10.93
C LEU A 8 9.74 18.83 10.57
N VAL A 9 10.15 17.59 10.28
CA VAL A 9 11.51 17.18 9.92
C VAL A 9 11.48 16.36 8.63
N PRO A 10 12.53 16.40 7.79
CA PRO A 10 12.62 15.54 6.63
C PRO A 10 12.61 14.07 7.04
N LEU A 11 11.86 13.25 6.30
CA LEU A 11 11.89 11.80 6.40
C LEU A 11 13.11 11.26 5.66
N VAL A 12 13.63 10.12 6.12
CA VAL A 12 14.80 9.45 5.55
C VAL A 12 14.58 7.94 5.49
N GLY A 13 15.35 7.24 4.67
CA GLY A 13 15.33 5.79 4.56
C GLY A 13 14.57 5.26 3.34
N PRO A 14 14.33 3.94 3.26
CA PRO A 14 13.84 3.26 2.06
C PRO A 14 12.45 3.70 1.58
N LEU A 15 11.63 4.23 2.49
CA LEU A 15 10.31 4.78 2.21
C LEU A 15 10.35 6.09 1.41
N VAL A 16 11.48 6.80 1.35
CA VAL A 16 11.66 8.02 0.56
C VAL A 16 12.28 7.65 -0.78
N TRP A 17 11.49 7.69 -1.84
CA TRP A 17 11.94 7.34 -3.19
C TRP A 17 11.20 8.16 -4.26
N SER A 18 11.83 8.35 -5.41
CA SER A 18 11.25 8.96 -6.61
C SER A 18 11.30 8.00 -7.81
N ALA A 19 10.54 8.31 -8.86
CA ALA A 19 10.48 7.50 -10.08
C ALA A 19 11.83 7.31 -10.77
N ALA A 20 12.75 8.27 -10.63
CA ALA A 20 14.08 8.23 -11.27
C ALA A 20 15.08 7.32 -10.54
N GLU A 21 14.79 6.93 -9.29
CA GLU A 21 15.75 6.28 -8.39
C GLU A 21 15.58 4.76 -8.32
N LEU A 22 14.54 4.19 -8.94
CA LEU A 22 14.14 2.79 -8.75
C LEU A 22 14.28 1.96 -10.03
N PRO A 23 15.27 1.07 -10.11
CA PRO A 23 15.34 0.14 -11.22
C PRO A 23 14.29 -0.98 -11.06
N PRO A 24 13.67 -1.46 -12.16
CA PRO A 24 12.52 -2.39 -12.09
C PRO A 24 12.78 -3.71 -11.34
N ASN A 25 14.02 -4.19 -11.32
CA ASN A 25 14.41 -5.43 -10.65
C ASN A 25 14.34 -5.32 -9.11
N GLU A 26 14.52 -4.13 -8.55
CA GLU A 26 14.44 -3.93 -7.10
C GLU A 26 12.99 -3.96 -6.59
N CYS A 27 12.02 -3.69 -7.47
CA CYS A 27 10.61 -3.72 -7.15
C CYS A 27 10.00 -5.13 -7.27
N MET A 28 10.67 -6.05 -7.97
CA MET A 28 10.09 -7.32 -8.41
C MET A 28 10.52 -8.50 -7.52
N ILE A 29 9.57 -9.39 -7.21
CA ILE A 29 9.80 -10.71 -6.63
C ILE A 29 9.35 -11.76 -7.66
N PRO A 30 10.27 -12.55 -8.24
CA PRO A 30 9.91 -13.58 -9.20
C PRO A 30 9.23 -14.77 -8.49
N LEU A 31 8.11 -15.22 -9.05
CA LEU A 31 7.38 -16.40 -8.60
C LEU A 31 7.68 -17.56 -9.56
N GLY A 32 8.41 -18.55 -9.06
CA GLY A 32 8.72 -19.79 -9.76
C GLY A 32 7.68 -20.90 -9.56
N ALA A 33 7.93 -22.05 -10.19
CA ALA A 33 7.04 -23.22 -10.17
C ALA A 33 6.73 -23.73 -8.76
N GLU A 34 7.68 -23.65 -7.82
CA GLU A 34 7.46 -24.06 -6.42
C GLU A 34 6.41 -23.19 -5.72
N HIS A 35 6.43 -21.86 -5.92
CA HIS A 35 5.40 -20.96 -5.38
C HIS A 35 4.03 -21.28 -5.95
N ALA A 36 3.96 -21.56 -7.27
CA ALA A 36 2.71 -21.91 -7.92
C ALA A 36 2.14 -23.25 -7.39
N ALA A 37 3.01 -24.25 -7.18
CA ALA A 37 2.61 -25.54 -6.61
C ALA A 37 2.08 -25.41 -5.17
N GLU A 38 2.74 -24.61 -4.34
CA GLU A 38 2.29 -24.39 -2.95
C GLU A 38 0.98 -23.59 -2.89
N LEU A 39 0.78 -22.60 -3.77
CA LEU A 39 -0.52 -21.90 -3.89
C LEU A 39 -1.65 -22.85 -4.29
N GLU A 40 -1.38 -23.76 -5.22
CA GLU A 40 -2.35 -24.73 -5.71
C GLU A 40 -2.68 -25.80 -4.65
N ALA A 41 -1.68 -26.25 -3.88
CA ALA A 41 -1.87 -27.13 -2.73
C ALA A 41 -2.72 -26.44 -1.64
N ALA A 42 -2.40 -25.18 -1.31
CA ALA A 42 -3.18 -24.40 -0.35
C ALA A 42 -4.63 -24.19 -0.83
N ARG A 43 -4.84 -23.89 -2.12
CA ARG A 43 -6.18 -23.82 -2.73
C ARG A 43 -6.95 -25.12 -2.55
N SER A 44 -6.31 -26.25 -2.84
CA SER A 44 -6.93 -27.57 -2.73
C SER A 44 -7.32 -27.91 -1.30
N ALA A 45 -6.44 -27.58 -0.33
CA ALA A 45 -6.72 -27.76 1.09
C ALA A 45 -7.92 -26.91 1.57
N ILE A 46 -8.00 -25.64 1.15
CA ILE A 46 -9.14 -24.75 1.43
C ILE A 46 -10.43 -25.34 0.85
N ALA A 47 -10.41 -25.78 -0.41
CA ALA A 47 -11.59 -26.35 -1.08
C ALA A 47 -12.08 -27.64 -0.41
N ALA A 48 -11.16 -28.44 0.14
CA ALA A 48 -11.48 -29.67 0.85
C ALA A 48 -11.75 -29.46 2.36
N ALA A 49 -11.64 -28.23 2.86
CA ALA A 49 -11.74 -27.90 4.28
C ALA A 49 -10.82 -28.74 5.18
N VAL A 50 -9.59 -29.00 4.70
CA VAL A 50 -8.54 -29.74 5.43
C VAL A 50 -7.36 -28.83 5.76
N PRO A 51 -6.56 -29.16 6.80
CA PRO A 51 -5.30 -28.48 7.05
C PRO A 51 -4.39 -28.54 5.81
N SER A 52 -3.78 -27.41 5.47
CA SER A 52 -2.78 -27.35 4.40
C SER A 52 -1.46 -27.95 4.86
N ASP A 53 -0.78 -28.65 3.94
CA ASP A 53 0.61 -29.08 4.13
C ASP A 53 1.55 -27.87 4.32
N PRO A 54 2.77 -28.07 4.86
CA PRO A 54 3.77 -27.02 4.95
C PRO A 54 4.10 -26.40 3.59
N THR A 55 4.18 -25.07 3.55
CA THR A 55 4.44 -24.27 2.34
C THR A 55 5.63 -23.32 2.56
N PRO A 56 6.86 -23.84 2.69
CA PRO A 56 8.02 -23.05 3.06
C PRO A 56 8.36 -21.95 2.05
N ARG A 57 8.03 -22.08 0.76
CA ARG A 57 8.27 -21.01 -0.21
C ARG A 57 7.29 -19.86 -0.04
N LEU A 58 6.02 -20.15 0.26
CA LEU A 58 5.05 -19.12 0.60
C LEU A 58 5.38 -18.43 1.92
N ASP A 59 5.90 -19.16 2.91
CA ASP A 59 6.31 -18.57 4.18
C ASP A 59 7.45 -17.55 3.97
N LEU A 60 8.49 -17.94 3.24
CA LEU A 60 9.60 -17.03 2.89
C LEU A 60 9.14 -15.84 2.04
N LEU A 61 8.23 -16.07 1.09
CA LEU A 61 7.65 -15.01 0.27
C LEU A 61 6.90 -13.98 1.13
N VAL A 62 6.10 -14.45 2.09
CA VAL A 62 5.32 -13.59 2.99
C VAL A 62 6.22 -12.79 3.92
N GLU A 63 7.30 -13.40 4.43
CA GLU A 63 8.31 -12.68 5.22
C GLU A 63 8.99 -11.57 4.41
N GLU A 64 9.39 -11.85 3.17
CA GLU A 64 9.96 -10.85 2.26
C GLU A 64 8.95 -9.74 1.93
N LEU A 65 7.68 -10.08 1.69
CA LEU A 65 6.62 -9.10 1.47
C LEU A 65 6.46 -8.18 2.68
N ARG A 66 6.32 -8.75 3.89
CA ARG A 66 6.20 -7.98 5.13
C ARG A 66 7.38 -7.02 5.28
N SER A 67 8.61 -7.51 5.10
CA SER A 67 9.82 -6.68 5.15
C SER A 67 9.75 -5.48 4.18
N ARG A 68 9.34 -5.70 2.91
CA ARG A 68 9.23 -4.63 1.91
C ARG A 68 8.09 -3.65 2.17
N LEU A 69 6.96 -4.14 2.64
CA LEU A 69 5.76 -3.35 2.94
C LEU A 69 5.94 -2.52 4.22
N ASP A 70 6.72 -3.03 5.19
CA ASP A 70 6.83 -2.42 6.50
C ASP A 70 8.07 -1.56 6.73
N HIS A 71 9.19 -2.01 6.19
CA HIS A 71 10.51 -1.43 6.45
C HIS A 71 11.20 -0.99 5.16
N GLY A 72 10.67 -1.43 4.00
CA GLY A 72 11.17 -1.08 2.69
C GLY A 72 10.47 0.13 2.08
N ARG A 73 10.16 0.00 0.78
CA ARG A 73 9.57 1.07 -0.03
C ARG A 73 8.05 1.17 0.11
N GLY A 74 7.44 0.24 0.84
CA GLY A 74 5.99 0.14 0.99
C GLY A 74 5.28 -0.58 -0.17
N PHE A 75 6.01 -1.23 -1.08
CA PHE A 75 5.40 -2.02 -2.15
C PHE A 75 6.33 -3.13 -2.68
N ALA A 76 5.73 -4.11 -3.36
CA ALA A 76 6.41 -5.15 -4.13
C ALA A 76 5.56 -5.64 -5.31
N LEU A 77 6.20 -5.99 -6.42
CA LEU A 77 5.58 -6.59 -7.60
C LEU A 77 5.92 -8.08 -7.66
N LEU A 78 4.95 -8.95 -7.46
CA LEU A 78 5.11 -10.38 -7.63
C LEU A 78 4.76 -10.76 -9.07
N ARG A 79 5.67 -11.46 -9.75
CA ARG A 79 5.51 -11.81 -11.18
C ARG A 79 5.86 -13.25 -11.45
N GLY A 80 5.02 -13.92 -12.23
CA GLY A 80 5.27 -15.31 -12.68
C GLY A 80 4.10 -16.27 -12.45
N LEU A 81 3.00 -15.81 -11.82
CA LEU A 81 1.79 -16.62 -11.70
C LEU A 81 1.07 -16.73 -13.04
N HIS A 82 0.52 -17.91 -13.30
CA HIS A 82 -0.34 -18.12 -14.45
C HIS A 82 -1.69 -17.41 -14.28
N ALA A 83 -2.25 -16.97 -15.41
CA ALA A 83 -3.56 -16.32 -15.46
C ALA A 83 -4.74 -17.27 -15.28
N ALA A 84 -4.50 -18.59 -15.26
CA ALA A 84 -5.56 -19.59 -15.19
C ALA A 84 -6.13 -19.71 -13.76
N GLY A 85 -7.43 -20.01 -13.68
CA GLY A 85 -8.14 -20.21 -12.42
C GLY A 85 -8.76 -18.94 -11.85
N ASP A 86 -9.24 -19.04 -10.61
CA ASP A 86 -9.83 -17.91 -9.89
C ASP A 86 -8.77 -16.84 -9.59
N PRO A 87 -8.96 -15.58 -10.05
CA PRO A 87 -8.03 -14.49 -9.76
C PRO A 87 -7.91 -14.19 -8.25
N ASP A 88 -8.97 -14.42 -7.48
CA ASP A 88 -9.06 -14.03 -6.07
C ASP A 88 -8.35 -15.01 -5.11
N THR A 89 -8.30 -16.30 -5.46
CA THR A 89 -7.74 -17.35 -4.59
C THR A 89 -6.29 -17.09 -4.12
N PRO A 90 -5.31 -16.78 -4.99
CA PRO A 90 -3.95 -16.47 -4.53
C PRO A 90 -3.87 -15.23 -3.64
N LEU A 91 -4.73 -14.24 -3.88
CA LEU A 91 -4.78 -13.05 -3.03
C LEU A 91 -5.26 -13.41 -1.64
N ARG A 92 -6.33 -14.20 -1.50
CA ARG A 92 -6.82 -14.70 -0.21
C ARG A 92 -5.76 -15.52 0.55
N ILE A 93 -5.04 -16.39 -0.14
CA ILE A 93 -3.98 -17.22 0.48
C ILE A 93 -2.85 -16.33 1.00
N LEU A 94 -2.36 -15.37 0.20
CA LEU A 94 -1.29 -14.47 0.61
C LEU A 94 -1.75 -13.50 1.71
N ALA A 95 -2.95 -12.92 1.58
CA ALA A 95 -3.54 -12.03 2.57
C ALA A 95 -3.71 -12.73 3.91
N GLY A 96 -4.22 -13.96 3.93
CA GLY A 96 -4.39 -14.77 5.15
C GLY A 96 -3.08 -15.16 5.84
N ARG A 97 -1.94 -15.06 5.16
CA ARG A 97 -0.60 -15.28 5.73
C ARG A 97 0.07 -13.99 6.18
N LEU A 98 -0.21 -12.87 5.50
CA LEU A 98 0.23 -11.55 5.93
C LEU A 98 -0.49 -11.13 7.21
N GLY A 99 -1.80 -11.38 7.28
CA GLY A 99 -2.64 -11.08 8.43
C GLY A 99 -4.08 -11.57 8.24
N GLU A 100 -5.05 -10.82 8.76
CA GLU A 100 -6.47 -11.12 8.62
C GLU A 100 -7.05 -10.37 7.40
N PRO A 101 -7.61 -11.06 6.39
CA PRO A 101 -8.30 -10.41 5.29
C PRO A 101 -9.46 -9.56 5.82
N CYS A 102 -9.55 -8.31 5.35
CA CYS A 102 -10.60 -7.41 5.78
C CYS A 102 -11.40 -6.88 4.58
N THR A 103 -12.69 -6.65 4.80
CA THR A 103 -13.51 -5.90 3.85
C THR A 103 -13.15 -4.43 3.95
N ALA A 104 -12.30 -3.95 3.06
CA ALA A 104 -12.14 -2.53 2.85
C ALA A 104 -13.20 -2.08 1.82
N ALA A 105 -14.04 -1.11 2.20
CA ALA A 105 -14.96 -0.51 1.24
C ALA A 105 -14.13 0.12 0.11
N PRO A 106 -14.34 -0.28 -1.17
CA PRO A 106 -13.62 0.35 -2.26
C PRO A 106 -14.07 1.81 -2.34
N GLY A 107 -13.17 2.73 -2.01
CA GLY A 107 -13.41 4.16 -2.18
C GLY A 107 -13.65 4.49 -3.65
N THR A 108 -14.43 5.53 -3.93
CA THR A 108 -14.68 5.98 -5.31
C THR A 108 -13.61 6.91 -5.87
N GLY A 109 -12.66 7.30 -5.01
CA GLY A 109 -11.54 8.19 -5.33
C GLY A 109 -10.56 7.64 -6.36
N ARG A 110 -9.67 8.53 -6.85
CA ARG A 110 -8.63 8.21 -7.83
C ARG A 110 -7.53 7.32 -7.23
N HIS A 111 -7.33 7.37 -5.93
CA HIS A 111 -6.32 6.58 -5.23
C HIS A 111 -6.91 5.38 -4.47
N HIS A 112 -6.08 4.37 -4.30
CA HIS A 112 -6.27 3.36 -3.26
C HIS A 112 -6.08 4.02 -1.89
N ALA A 113 -7.14 3.97 -1.08
CA ALA A 113 -7.24 4.63 0.22
C ALA A 113 -7.81 3.67 1.28
N GLU A 114 -7.80 2.37 1.01
CA GLU A 114 -8.32 1.34 1.90
C GLU A 114 -7.56 1.38 3.24
N ALA A 115 -8.28 1.52 4.36
CA ALA A 115 -7.70 1.50 5.71
C ALA A 115 -7.26 0.09 6.10
N CYS A 116 -6.12 -0.36 5.58
CA CYS A 116 -5.54 -1.69 5.79
C CYS A 116 -4.00 -1.61 5.85
N ASP A 117 -3.34 -2.62 6.42
CA ASP A 117 -1.87 -2.63 6.51
C ASP A 117 -1.24 -3.03 5.17
N ALA A 118 -1.90 -3.90 4.42
CA ALA A 118 -1.49 -4.29 3.08
C ALA A 118 -2.69 -4.44 2.13
N LEU A 119 -2.48 -4.03 0.89
CA LEU A 119 -3.40 -4.15 -0.23
C LEU A 119 -2.73 -4.96 -1.34
N LEU A 120 -3.37 -6.05 -1.75
CA LEU A 120 -2.90 -6.92 -2.82
C LEU A 120 -3.79 -6.78 -4.04
N LEU A 121 -3.21 -6.46 -5.19
CA LEU A 121 -3.92 -6.23 -6.45
C LEU A 121 -3.45 -7.23 -7.51
N ARG A 122 -4.31 -8.17 -7.92
CA ARG A 122 -4.02 -9.09 -9.02
C ARG A 122 -4.55 -8.56 -10.33
N MET A 123 -3.71 -8.58 -11.35
CA MET A 123 -4.08 -8.16 -12.69
C MET A 123 -4.77 -9.29 -13.46
N THR A 124 -5.95 -9.00 -14.00
CA THR A 124 -6.71 -9.86 -14.91
C THR A 124 -6.49 -9.47 -16.38
N GLU A 125 -6.04 -8.23 -16.62
CA GLU A 125 -5.68 -7.66 -17.92
C GLU A 125 -4.35 -6.89 -17.81
N PRO A 126 -3.59 -6.69 -18.90
CA PRO A 126 -2.40 -5.84 -18.86
C PRO A 126 -2.75 -4.41 -18.44
N ALA A 127 -1.97 -3.85 -17.53
CA ALA A 127 -2.27 -2.55 -16.94
C ALA A 127 -1.00 -1.75 -16.65
N THR A 128 -1.18 -0.49 -16.27
CA THR A 128 -0.12 0.39 -15.82
C THR A 128 -0.45 0.90 -14.43
N ALA A 129 0.40 0.62 -13.45
CA ALA A 129 0.30 1.20 -12.12
C ALA A 129 1.11 2.49 -12.03
N ARG A 130 0.57 3.47 -11.31
CA ARG A 130 1.22 4.74 -11.00
C ARG A 130 1.30 4.92 -9.50
N LEU A 131 2.52 5.00 -8.99
CA LEU A 131 2.83 4.96 -7.57
C LEU A 131 3.62 6.20 -7.15
N ARG A 132 3.31 6.72 -5.96
CA ARG A 132 4.06 7.81 -5.32
C ARG A 132 4.40 7.45 -3.88
N SER A 133 5.62 7.75 -3.45
CA SER A 133 5.99 7.66 -2.03
C SER A 133 5.32 8.80 -1.27
N ALA A 134 4.47 8.46 -0.29
CA ALA A 134 3.85 9.45 0.59
C ALA A 134 4.92 10.29 1.33
N ALA A 135 6.05 9.67 1.66
CA ALA A 135 7.16 10.33 2.35
C ALA A 135 7.99 11.26 1.45
N ALA A 136 8.14 10.92 0.17
CA ALA A 136 8.76 11.81 -0.81
C ALA A 136 7.88 13.06 -1.03
N VAL A 137 6.55 12.88 -1.13
CA VAL A 137 5.61 14.01 -1.20
C VAL A 137 5.68 14.87 0.06
N HIS A 138 5.69 14.26 1.24
CA HIS A 138 5.92 14.96 2.50
C HIS A 138 7.19 15.82 2.45
N ASN A 139 8.32 15.25 2.01
CA ASN A 139 9.60 15.97 1.92
C ASN A 139 9.58 17.09 0.86
N ALA A 140 8.88 16.88 -0.25
CA ALA A 140 8.70 17.91 -1.27
C ALA A 140 7.89 19.09 -0.71
N LEU A 141 6.79 18.82 -0.01
CA LEU A 141 5.99 19.84 0.67
C LEU A 141 6.78 20.55 1.77
N LEU A 142 7.58 19.83 2.56
CA LEU A 142 8.40 20.45 3.61
C LEU A 142 9.34 21.53 3.06
N ARG A 143 9.83 21.33 1.82
CA ARG A 143 10.69 22.30 1.13
C ARG A 143 9.90 23.43 0.47
N ALA A 144 8.76 23.12 -0.14
CA ALA A 144 8.00 24.08 -0.95
C ALA A 144 7.00 24.92 -0.14
N ASP A 145 6.29 24.30 0.80
CA ASP A 145 5.22 24.91 1.58
C ASP A 145 5.08 24.22 2.95
N ARG A 146 5.89 24.66 3.92
CA ARG A 146 5.86 24.13 5.30
C ARG A 146 4.51 24.36 5.99
N ALA A 147 3.81 25.45 5.66
CA ALA A 147 2.52 25.75 6.27
C ALA A 147 1.43 24.81 5.73
N GLY A 148 1.39 24.61 4.40
CA GLY A 148 0.54 23.62 3.76
C GLY A 148 0.83 22.20 4.27
N LEU A 149 2.10 21.84 4.47
CA LEU A 149 2.43 20.56 5.10
C LEU A 149 1.88 20.45 6.53
N SER A 150 2.03 21.49 7.35
CA SER A 150 1.51 21.49 8.72
C SER A 150 0.00 21.29 8.75
N ALA A 151 -0.72 21.92 7.80
CA ALA A 151 -2.16 21.73 7.65
C ALA A 151 -2.48 20.25 7.40
N LEU A 152 -1.77 19.54 6.52
CA LEU A 152 -2.05 18.13 6.20
C LEU A 152 -1.94 17.14 7.38
N TYR A 153 -1.42 17.57 8.53
CA TYR A 153 -1.42 16.82 9.79
C TYR A 153 -2.63 17.09 10.70
N GLU A 154 -3.45 18.08 10.36
CA GLU A 154 -4.69 18.42 11.04
C GLU A 154 -5.87 17.70 10.37
N THR A 155 -6.77 17.17 11.20
CA THR A 155 -7.96 16.49 10.71
C THR A 155 -8.92 17.48 10.05
N ARG A 156 -9.51 17.08 8.93
CA ARG A 156 -10.45 17.88 8.12
C ARG A 156 -11.40 16.96 7.37
N GLY A 157 -12.46 17.52 6.79
CA GLY A 157 -13.48 16.73 6.07
C GLY A 157 -14.47 16.04 7.02
N GLU A 158 -15.35 15.23 6.42
CA GLU A 158 -16.36 14.45 7.14
C GLU A 158 -16.39 13.02 6.55
N PRO A 159 -15.92 11.99 7.29
CA PRO A 159 -15.37 12.06 8.64
C PRO A 159 -14.03 12.84 8.71
N PRO A 160 -13.67 13.39 9.89
CA PRO A 160 -12.45 14.18 10.05
C PRO A 160 -11.20 13.30 9.92
N LEU A 161 -10.45 13.49 8.83
CA LEU A 161 -9.22 12.75 8.51
C LEU A 161 -8.02 13.68 8.33
N ALA A 162 -6.86 13.24 8.77
CA ALA A 162 -5.59 13.84 8.38
C ALA A 162 -5.04 13.14 7.12
N VAL A 163 -4.18 13.82 6.35
CA VAL A 163 -3.46 13.17 5.24
C VAL A 163 -2.19 12.51 5.74
N PHE A 164 -1.48 13.17 6.66
CA PHE A 164 -0.24 12.65 7.24
C PHE A 164 -0.39 12.43 8.74
N SER A 165 0.30 11.39 9.23
CA SER A 165 0.54 11.17 10.64
C SER A 165 2.00 10.78 10.88
N HIS A 166 2.50 11.20 12.04
CA HIS A 166 3.85 10.87 12.50
C HIS A 166 3.83 10.82 14.03
N GLU A 167 3.53 9.65 14.57
CA GLU A 167 3.41 9.41 16.01
C GLU A 167 4.22 8.18 16.41
N GLY A 168 4.87 8.22 17.56
CA GLY A 168 5.74 7.11 18.02
C GLY A 168 6.93 6.81 17.12
N GLY A 169 7.33 7.76 16.26
CA GLY A 169 8.40 7.57 15.26
C GLY A 169 7.98 6.79 14.02
N ILE A 170 6.68 6.50 13.86
CA ILE A 170 6.13 5.82 12.69
C ILE A 170 5.43 6.85 11.81
N PHE A 171 5.83 6.91 10.55
CA PHE A 171 5.20 7.76 9.54
C PHE A 171 4.10 6.99 8.80
N GLY A 172 3.01 7.69 8.48
CA GLY A 172 2.00 7.23 7.55
C GLY A 172 1.38 8.41 6.82
N GLY A 173 1.05 8.22 5.54
CA GLY A 173 0.28 9.14 4.75
C GLY A 173 -0.83 8.39 4.01
N ARG A 174 -2.08 8.74 4.25
CA ARG A 174 -3.25 8.19 3.54
C ARG A 174 -3.98 9.34 2.88
N TRP A 175 -4.34 9.17 1.62
CA TRP A 175 -5.16 10.13 0.90
C TRP A 175 -6.44 9.45 0.43
N ASP A 176 -7.55 9.84 1.04
CA ASP A 176 -8.89 9.48 0.60
C ASP A 176 -9.51 10.67 -0.14
N ASP A 177 -9.62 10.58 -1.48
CA ASP A 177 -10.16 11.69 -2.29
C ASP A 177 -11.63 12.00 -1.98
N GLU A 178 -12.38 11.03 -1.45
CA GLU A 178 -13.81 11.18 -1.15
C GLU A 178 -14.00 11.97 0.15
N ALA A 179 -13.23 11.65 1.18
CA ALA A 179 -13.25 12.37 2.46
C ALA A 179 -12.49 13.71 2.40
N LEU A 180 -11.49 13.81 1.52
CA LEU A 180 -10.61 14.98 1.38
C LEU A 180 -10.60 15.49 -0.06
N PRO A 181 -11.68 16.18 -0.49
CA PRO A 181 -11.75 16.75 -1.83
C PRO A 181 -10.67 17.82 -2.06
N PRO A 182 -10.33 18.12 -3.33
CA PRO A 182 -9.20 19.00 -3.67
C PRO A 182 -9.23 20.40 -3.08
N ASP A 183 -10.43 20.94 -2.81
CA ASP A 183 -10.64 22.26 -2.19
C ASP A 183 -10.24 22.31 -0.70
N LEU A 184 -10.15 21.15 -0.03
CA LEU A 184 -9.66 21.03 1.34
C LEU A 184 -8.14 20.76 1.42
N LEU A 185 -7.46 20.74 0.28
CA LEU A 185 -6.04 20.42 0.18
C LEU A 185 -5.22 21.66 -0.21
N PRO A 186 -3.99 21.80 0.31
CA PRO A 186 -3.12 22.90 -0.09
C PRO A 186 -2.75 22.75 -1.57
N ALA A 187 -2.81 23.85 -2.32
CA ALA A 187 -2.48 23.87 -3.75
C ALA A 187 -1.06 23.31 -4.05
N ALA A 188 -0.13 23.46 -3.09
CA ALA A 188 1.22 22.92 -3.19
C ALA A 188 1.28 21.38 -3.23
N LEU A 189 0.23 20.66 -2.81
CA LEU A 189 0.19 19.19 -2.79
C LEU A 189 0.30 18.60 -4.20
N GLU A 190 -0.44 19.13 -5.16
CA GLU A 190 -0.41 18.67 -6.56
C GLU A 190 1.00 18.85 -7.16
N ALA A 191 1.64 19.98 -6.89
CA ALA A 191 3.03 20.21 -7.32
C ALA A 191 4.02 19.28 -6.61
N ALA A 192 3.82 19.00 -5.32
CA ALA A 192 4.68 18.15 -4.52
C ALA A 192 4.54 16.66 -4.85
N MET A 193 3.40 16.23 -5.42
CA MET A 193 3.22 14.86 -5.92
C MET A 193 4.21 14.50 -7.03
N GLY A 194 4.55 15.46 -7.89
CA GLY A 194 5.47 15.25 -9.01
C GLY A 194 5.06 14.10 -9.95
N GLU A 195 6.05 13.64 -10.72
CA GLU A 195 5.86 12.54 -11.67
C GLU A 195 5.76 11.18 -10.93
N PRO A 196 4.73 10.36 -11.21
CA PRO A 196 4.60 9.06 -10.57
C PRO A 196 5.64 8.07 -11.11
N MET A 197 6.04 7.13 -10.25
CA MET A 197 6.70 5.93 -10.74
C MET A 197 5.68 5.07 -11.49
N THR A 198 6.05 4.62 -12.68
CA THR A 198 5.18 3.83 -13.55
C THR A 198 5.66 2.39 -13.62
N LEU A 199 4.76 1.43 -13.36
CA LEU A 199 5.03 -0.01 -13.49
C LEU A 199 4.13 -0.62 -14.56
N SER A 200 4.72 -1.28 -15.55
CA SER A 200 3.97 -2.10 -16.50
C SER A 200 3.63 -3.45 -15.88
N LEU A 201 2.33 -3.72 -15.75
CA LEU A 201 1.79 -4.94 -15.16
C LEU A 201 1.24 -5.88 -16.22
N ARG A 202 1.47 -7.17 -16.03
CA ARG A 202 1.02 -8.26 -16.90
C ARG A 202 -0.11 -9.01 -16.22
N VAL A 203 -0.92 -9.72 -17.01
CA VAL A 203 -1.91 -10.65 -16.48
C VAL A 203 -1.23 -11.65 -15.54
N GLY A 204 -1.81 -11.84 -14.35
CA GLY A 204 -1.27 -12.71 -13.31
C GLY A 204 -0.29 -12.05 -12.35
N ASP A 205 0.22 -10.84 -12.65
CA ASP A 205 1.02 -10.08 -11.69
C ASP A 205 0.17 -9.73 -10.46
N ILE A 206 0.81 -9.73 -9.28
CA ILE A 206 0.25 -9.20 -8.04
C ILE A 206 1.09 -8.00 -7.61
N LEU A 207 0.46 -6.85 -7.46
CA LEU A 207 1.05 -5.67 -6.83
C LEU A 207 0.64 -5.65 -5.36
N ALA A 208 1.60 -5.78 -4.46
CA ALA A 208 1.41 -5.62 -3.02
C ALA A 208 1.81 -4.20 -2.60
N LEU A 209 0.97 -3.53 -1.82
CA LEU A 209 1.15 -2.14 -1.40
C LEU A 209 0.85 -2.00 0.09
N ASN A 210 1.56 -1.11 0.77
CA ASN A 210 1.15 -0.53 2.04
C ASN A 210 0.51 0.84 1.75
N PRO A 211 -0.82 0.98 1.88
CA PRO A 211 -1.52 2.20 1.47
C PRO A 211 -1.19 3.42 2.35
N PHE A 212 -0.50 3.24 3.48
CA PHE A 212 0.02 4.34 4.30
C PHE A 212 1.39 4.85 3.84
N LEU A 213 2.10 4.10 3.00
CA LEU A 213 3.43 4.49 2.52
C LEU A 213 3.45 4.82 1.03
N VAL A 214 2.52 4.24 0.27
CA VAL A 214 2.45 4.38 -1.19
C VAL A 214 1.06 4.82 -1.61
N TRP A 215 0.98 5.96 -2.28
CA TRP A 215 -0.23 6.42 -2.94
C TRP A 215 -0.26 5.85 -4.35
N ALA A 216 -1.16 4.90 -4.58
CA ALA A 216 -1.35 4.23 -5.86
C ALA A 216 -2.64 4.72 -6.52
N GLU A 217 -2.57 5.10 -7.79
CA GLU A 217 -3.78 5.32 -8.59
C GLU A 217 -4.55 4.00 -8.75
N ARG A 218 -5.88 4.06 -8.77
CA ARG A 218 -6.72 2.88 -8.97
C ARG A 218 -6.46 2.24 -10.33
N ILE A 219 -6.40 0.92 -10.33
CA ILE A 219 -6.17 0.12 -11.54
C ILE A 219 -7.50 -0.55 -11.94
N PRO A 220 -8.16 -0.11 -13.02
CA PRO A 220 -9.40 -0.71 -13.47
C PRO A 220 -9.24 -2.21 -13.74
N GLY A 221 -10.23 -3.00 -13.31
CA GLY A 221 -10.26 -4.45 -13.55
C GLY A 221 -9.35 -5.31 -12.64
N ALA A 222 -8.52 -4.69 -11.79
CA ALA A 222 -7.74 -5.41 -10.79
C ALA A 222 -8.64 -6.09 -9.75
N VAL A 223 -8.35 -7.34 -9.40
CA VAL A 223 -8.94 -7.99 -8.23
C VAL A 223 -8.13 -7.56 -7.00
N VAL A 224 -8.82 -7.12 -5.96
CA VAL A 224 -8.20 -6.48 -4.80
C VAL A 224 -8.55 -7.22 -3.52
N THR A 225 -7.56 -7.47 -2.68
CA THR A 225 -7.75 -7.98 -1.32
C THR A 225 -6.97 -7.12 -0.34
N ALA A 226 -7.65 -6.63 0.69
CA ALA A 226 -7.05 -5.91 1.80
C ALA A 226 -6.83 -6.86 2.98
N CYS A 227 -5.77 -6.64 3.76
CA CYS A 227 -5.56 -7.33 5.02
C CYS A 227 -5.00 -6.42 6.11
N ARG A 228 -5.32 -6.79 7.36
CA ARG A 228 -4.77 -6.18 8.57
C ARG A 228 -3.79 -7.14 9.21
N GLU A 229 -2.58 -6.66 9.48
CA GLU A 229 -1.56 -7.45 10.17
C GLU A 229 -1.87 -7.55 11.67
N VAL A 230 -1.22 -8.50 12.36
CA VAL A 230 -1.36 -8.66 13.81
C VAL A 230 0.03 -8.62 14.45
N PRO A 231 0.41 -7.55 15.17
CA PRO A 231 -0.38 -6.34 15.44
C PRO A 231 -0.51 -5.41 14.22
N SER A 232 -1.65 -4.72 14.10
CA SER A 232 -1.94 -3.79 12.99
C SER A 232 -1.41 -2.40 13.29
N ARG A 233 -0.87 -1.68 12.30
CA ARG A 233 -0.50 -0.24 12.46
C ARG A 233 -1.69 0.61 12.81
N LEU A 234 -2.84 0.21 12.27
CA LEU A 234 -4.10 0.88 12.51
C LEU A 234 -4.41 0.92 14.02
N ASP A 235 -4.02 -0.08 14.80
CA ASP A 235 -4.29 -0.12 16.24
C ASP A 235 -3.44 0.87 17.03
N ASN A 236 -2.43 1.48 16.40
CA ASN A 236 -1.69 2.60 16.96
C ASN A 236 -2.58 3.87 16.94
N PRO A 237 -2.73 4.58 18.07
CA PRO A 237 -3.44 5.86 18.13
C PRO A 237 -3.01 6.88 17.06
N GLY A 238 -1.73 6.85 16.66
CA GLY A 238 -1.21 7.69 15.58
C GLY A 238 -1.85 7.46 14.22
N PHE A 239 -2.36 6.27 13.95
CA PHE A 239 -3.06 5.95 12.70
C PHE A 239 -4.57 6.13 12.84
N ALA A 240 -5.10 6.41 14.03
CA ALA A 240 -6.53 6.65 14.23
C ALA A 240 -7.03 7.86 13.43
N ALA A 241 -6.20 8.90 13.28
CA ALA A 241 -6.52 10.07 12.46
C ALA A 241 -6.51 9.79 10.94
N LEU A 242 -6.02 8.62 10.55
CA LEU A 242 -5.95 8.14 9.16
C LEU A 242 -6.98 7.03 8.91
N ARG A 243 -7.95 6.77 9.79
CA ARG A 243 -8.97 5.72 9.65
C ARG A 243 -10.31 6.29 9.20
#